data_AF-A0A3R8HRK6-F1
#
_entry.id   AF-A0A3R8HRK6-F1
#
_cell.length_a   1.000
_cell.length_b   1.000
_cell.length_c   1.000
_cell.angle_alpha   90.00
_cell.angle_beta   90.00
_cell.angle_gamma   90.00
#
_symmetry.space_group_name_H-M   'P 1'
#
loop_
_entity.id
_entity.type
_entity.pdbx_description
1 polymer ?
#
loop_
_entity_poly.entity_id
_entity_poly.type
_entity_poly.pdbx_seq_one_letter_code
_entity_poly.pdbx_strand_id
1 'polypeptide(L)'
;MKSKIILLSYFIILFTNNVYSQRLEVIRTYWDWPRTQLHEIYTVIAGTPKKHGYYKEYNQVGALWNTAHYKRGILHGQYIQYCGGESDRIWYITNYINGKKNGKKSPTHWMKNYQIAFLASLYIKTMIVLNAQIITRSLRIEVIRNIILSI
;
A
#
# COMPACT_ATOMS: atom_id res chain seq x y z
N MET A 1 2.01 -58.47 -14.55
CA MET A 1 3.07 -57.62 -13.94
C MET A 1 3.67 -56.63 -14.93
N LYS A 2 4.00 -57.03 -16.17
CA LYS A 2 4.57 -56.15 -17.22
C LYS A 2 3.71 -54.90 -17.54
N SER A 3 2.39 -55.03 -17.60
CA SER A 3 1.46 -53.92 -17.87
C SER A 3 1.43 -52.85 -16.77
N LYS A 4 1.59 -53.24 -15.49
CA LYS A 4 1.64 -52.30 -14.35
C LYS A 4 2.94 -51.47 -14.35
N ILE A 5 4.04 -52.07 -14.80
CA ILE A 5 5.35 -51.40 -14.92
C ILE A 5 5.32 -50.36 -16.05
N ILE A 6 4.65 -50.67 -17.17
CA ILE A 6 4.46 -49.73 -18.29
C ILE A 6 3.59 -48.52 -17.90
N LEU A 7 2.56 -48.74 -17.09
CA LEU A 7 1.72 -47.65 -16.57
C LEU A 7 2.48 -46.74 -15.60
N LEU A 8 3.35 -47.32 -14.78
CA LEU A 8 4.18 -46.58 -13.83
C LEU A 8 5.24 -45.72 -14.55
N SER A 9 5.82 -46.21 -15.64
CA SER A 9 6.78 -45.43 -16.44
C SER A 9 6.11 -44.23 -17.13
N TYR A 10 4.89 -44.40 -17.65
CA TYR A 10 4.10 -43.30 -18.21
C TYR A 10 3.78 -42.22 -17.16
N PHE A 11 3.45 -42.64 -15.93
CA PHE A 11 3.16 -41.72 -14.83
C PHE A 11 4.39 -40.88 -14.44
N ILE A 12 5.58 -41.48 -14.43
CA ILE A 12 6.85 -40.79 -14.13
C ILE A 12 7.18 -39.75 -15.21
N ILE A 13 7.01 -40.09 -16.50
CA ILE A 13 7.27 -39.17 -17.61
C ILE A 13 6.35 -37.94 -17.53
N LEU A 14 5.07 -38.12 -17.22
CA LEU A 14 4.12 -37.01 -17.05
C LEU A 14 4.44 -36.10 -15.85
N PHE A 15 5.03 -36.65 -14.78
CA PHE A 15 5.42 -35.86 -13.61
C PHE A 15 6.66 -34.99 -13.88
N THR A 16 7.65 -35.51 -14.62
CA THR A 16 8.90 -34.77 -14.91
C THR A 16 8.67 -33.49 -15.72
N ASN A 17 7.68 -33.48 -16.62
CA ASN A 17 7.34 -32.30 -17.42
C ASN A 17 6.79 -31.13 -16.58
N ASN A 18 6.25 -31.39 -15.38
CA ASN A 18 5.71 -30.33 -14.50
C ASN A 18 6.80 -29.61 -13.68
N VAL A 19 7.99 -30.21 -13.52
CA VAL A 19 9.05 -29.66 -12.65
C VAL A 19 9.79 -28.50 -13.33
N TYR A 20 9.85 -28.47 -14.66
CA TYR A 20 10.58 -27.44 -15.42
C TYR A 20 9.95 -26.03 -15.39
N SER A 21 8.70 -25.88 -14.94
CA SER A 21 7.98 -24.59 -14.93
C SER A 21 8.22 -23.74 -13.67
N GLN A 22 9.15 -24.13 -12.79
CA GLN A 22 9.43 -23.41 -11.54
C GLN A 22 10.67 -22.50 -11.59
N ARG A 23 11.44 -22.53 -12.68
CA ARG A 23 12.62 -21.67 -12.82
C ARG A 23 12.18 -20.20 -12.93
N LEU A 24 12.72 -19.34 -12.05
CA LEU A 24 12.47 -17.91 -12.07
C LEU A 24 13.65 -17.15 -12.67
N GLU A 25 13.35 -16.15 -13.50
CA GLU A 25 14.32 -15.23 -14.09
C GLU A 25 14.08 -13.82 -13.55
N VAL A 26 15.15 -13.14 -13.13
CA VAL A 26 15.09 -11.77 -12.62
C VAL A 26 15.25 -10.79 -13.76
N ILE A 27 14.26 -9.93 -13.96
CA ILE A 27 14.25 -8.85 -14.93
C ILE A 27 14.48 -7.53 -14.22
N ARG A 28 15.27 -6.65 -14.85
CA ARG A 28 15.48 -5.27 -14.43
C ARG A 28 15.14 -4.35 -15.59
N THR A 29 14.31 -3.34 -15.33
CA THR A 29 14.01 -2.26 -16.27
C THR A 29 14.59 -0.97 -15.73
N TYR A 30 14.86 -0.02 -16.62
CA TYR A 30 15.50 1.25 -16.29
C TYR A 30 14.72 2.38 -16.94
N TRP A 31 14.70 3.53 -16.27
CA TRP A 31 14.09 4.75 -16.79
C TRP A 31 14.89 5.35 -17.95
N ASP A 32 16.19 5.07 -17.98
CA ASP A 32 17.16 5.67 -18.88
C ASP A 32 17.88 4.62 -19.74
N TRP A 33 18.30 5.03 -20.93
CA TRP A 33 19.07 4.18 -21.84
C TRP A 33 20.43 3.73 -21.27
N PRO A 34 21.19 4.58 -20.55
CA PRO A 34 22.44 4.18 -19.89
C PRO A 34 22.26 3.16 -18.76
N ARG A 35 21.02 2.85 -18.36
CA ARG A 35 20.69 1.91 -17.27
C ARG A 35 21.22 2.34 -15.90
N THR A 36 21.23 3.64 -15.63
CA THR A 36 21.67 4.21 -14.36
C THR A 36 20.51 4.40 -13.38
N GLN A 37 19.29 4.58 -13.87
CA GLN A 37 18.09 4.82 -13.08
C GLN A 37 17.19 3.58 -13.12
N LEU A 38 17.28 2.77 -12.08
CA LEU A 38 16.47 1.56 -11.93
C LEU A 38 14.97 1.92 -11.88
N HIS A 39 14.16 1.21 -12.68
CA HIS A 39 12.70 1.38 -12.69
C HIS A 39 12.02 0.20 -12.00
N GLU A 40 12.14 -1.02 -12.53
CA GLU A 40 11.52 -2.19 -11.91
C GLU A 40 12.55 -3.31 -11.69
N ILE A 41 12.34 -4.09 -10.63
CA ILE A 41 12.95 -5.41 -10.45
C ILE A 41 11.84 -6.42 -10.21
N TYR A 42 11.78 -7.46 -11.03
CA TYR A 42 10.76 -8.50 -10.87
C TYR A 42 11.21 -9.85 -11.37
N THR A 43 10.55 -10.89 -10.87
CA THR A 43 10.76 -12.26 -11.35
C THR A 43 9.70 -12.67 -12.36
N VAL A 44 10.09 -13.41 -13.39
CA VAL A 44 9.20 -14.07 -14.36
C VAL A 44 9.41 -15.58 -14.35
N ILE A 45 8.39 -16.34 -14.76
CA ILE A 45 8.58 -17.77 -15.04
C ILE A 45 9.43 -17.89 -16.30
N ALA A 46 10.55 -18.59 -16.20
CA ALA A 46 11.48 -18.80 -17.30
C ALA A 46 10.76 -19.26 -18.57
N GLY A 47 11.12 -18.65 -19.71
CA GLY A 47 10.48 -18.92 -21.00
C GLY A 47 9.09 -18.28 -21.17
N THR A 48 8.64 -17.43 -20.25
CA THR A 48 7.37 -16.69 -20.38
C THR A 48 7.52 -15.22 -19.97
N PRO A 49 6.65 -14.32 -20.45
CA PRO A 49 6.63 -12.93 -19.95
C PRO A 49 5.86 -12.78 -18.62
N LYS A 50 5.41 -13.88 -18.00
CA LYS A 50 4.49 -13.81 -16.86
C LYS A 50 5.27 -13.57 -15.57
N LYS A 51 5.07 -12.39 -14.97
CA LYS A 51 5.55 -12.06 -13.61
C LYS A 51 5.12 -13.13 -12.60
N HIS A 52 6.03 -13.63 -11.77
CA HIS A 52 5.75 -14.62 -10.74
C HIS A 52 6.74 -14.48 -9.60
N GLY A 53 6.26 -14.37 -8.38
CA GLY A 53 7.07 -14.04 -7.21
C GLY A 53 7.04 -12.54 -6.95
N TYR A 54 8.20 -11.97 -6.64
CA TYR A 54 8.32 -10.64 -6.06
C TYR A 54 8.50 -9.54 -7.13
N TYR A 55 8.01 -8.35 -6.82
CA TYR A 55 8.07 -7.16 -7.66
C TYR A 55 8.43 -5.93 -6.82
N LYS A 56 9.32 -5.10 -7.34
CA LYS A 56 9.68 -3.77 -6.83
C LYS A 56 9.63 -2.75 -7.97
N GLU A 57 9.11 -1.57 -7.66
CA GLU A 57 9.13 -0.41 -8.54
C GLU A 57 9.79 0.76 -7.83
N TYR A 58 10.62 1.50 -8.55
CA TYR A 58 11.32 2.68 -8.10
C TYR A 58 10.92 3.86 -8.98
N ASN A 59 10.78 5.04 -8.38
CA ASN A 59 10.49 6.26 -9.13
C ASN A 59 11.77 6.84 -9.79
N GLN A 60 11.63 7.92 -10.55
CA GLN A 60 12.73 8.56 -11.28
C GLN A 60 13.84 9.12 -10.37
N VAL A 61 13.56 9.35 -9.08
CA VAL A 61 14.58 9.76 -8.10
C VAL A 61 15.23 8.58 -7.39
N GLY A 62 14.90 7.34 -7.78
CA GLY A 62 15.46 6.11 -7.23
C GLY A 62 14.83 5.63 -5.92
N ALA A 63 13.79 6.31 -5.42
CA ALA A 63 13.09 5.91 -4.21
C ALA A 63 12.11 4.75 -4.49
N LEU A 64 11.96 3.85 -3.51
CA LEU A 64 11.04 2.73 -3.63
C LEU A 64 9.60 3.27 -3.71
N TRP A 65 8.90 2.93 -4.79
CA TRP A 65 7.55 3.42 -5.06
C TRP A 65 6.48 2.41 -4.62
N ASN A 66 6.65 1.13 -4.96
CA ASN A 66 5.79 0.07 -4.46
C ASN A 66 6.46 -1.31 -4.51
N THR A 67 5.90 -2.24 -3.74
CA THR A 67 6.22 -3.67 -3.78
C THR A 67 4.97 -4.50 -3.96
N ALA A 68 5.11 -5.64 -4.63
CA ALA A 68 4.00 -6.52 -4.92
C ALA A 68 4.43 -7.98 -5.07
N HIS A 69 3.44 -8.87 -5.02
CA HIS A 69 3.61 -10.29 -5.36
C HIS A 69 2.71 -10.68 -6.53
N TYR A 70 3.25 -11.46 -7.46
CA TYR A 70 2.54 -11.97 -8.62
C TYR A 70 2.52 -13.50 -8.62
N LYS A 71 1.42 -14.07 -9.10
CA LYS A 71 1.27 -15.50 -9.37
C LYS A 71 0.83 -15.67 -10.82
N ARG A 72 1.76 -16.09 -11.67
CA ARG A 72 1.52 -16.37 -13.11
C ARG A 72 0.92 -15.16 -13.87
N GLY A 73 1.47 -13.99 -13.62
CA GLY A 73 1.07 -12.71 -14.23
C GLY A 73 -0.04 -11.97 -13.47
N ILE A 74 -0.59 -12.56 -12.42
CA ILE A 74 -1.73 -12.01 -11.68
C ILE A 74 -1.26 -11.53 -10.31
N LEU A 75 -1.59 -10.30 -9.93
CA LEU A 75 -1.30 -9.74 -8.61
C LEU A 75 -1.94 -10.62 -7.52
N HIS A 76 -1.14 -11.14 -6.60
CA HIS A 76 -1.56 -12.11 -5.60
C HIS A 76 -0.64 -12.03 -4.37
N GLY A 77 -1.22 -11.73 -3.21
CA GLY A 77 -0.49 -11.46 -1.98
C GLY A 77 -0.49 -9.98 -1.63
N GLN A 78 0.50 -9.55 -0.85
CA GLN A 78 0.59 -8.19 -0.34
C GLN A 78 1.05 -7.22 -1.43
N TYR A 79 0.41 -6.05 -1.45
CA TYR A 79 0.82 -4.86 -2.18
C TYR A 79 1.06 -3.74 -1.19
N ILE A 80 2.21 -3.08 -1.30
CA ILE A 80 2.61 -1.97 -0.45
C ILE A 80 2.97 -0.80 -1.36
N GLN A 81 2.32 0.35 -1.15
CA GLN A 81 2.74 1.61 -1.77
C GLN A 81 3.51 2.45 -0.75
N TYR A 82 4.57 3.10 -1.21
CA TYR A 82 5.40 4.00 -0.41
C TYR A 82 5.19 5.45 -0.89
N CYS A 83 5.60 6.42 -0.07
CA CYS A 83 5.51 7.84 -0.41
C CYS A 83 6.55 8.30 -1.45
N GLY A 84 7.58 7.49 -1.75
CA GLY A 84 8.52 7.75 -2.85
C GLY A 84 9.51 8.90 -2.61
N GLY A 85 9.91 9.19 -1.38
CA GLY A 85 10.95 10.17 -1.03
C GLY A 85 12.09 9.57 -0.20
N GLU A 86 12.97 10.42 0.37
CA GLU A 86 14.14 10.00 1.16
C GLU A 86 13.80 9.12 2.37
N SER A 87 12.57 9.21 2.87
CA SER A 87 12.04 8.27 3.85
C SER A 87 11.07 7.31 3.16
N ASP A 88 11.43 6.02 3.08
CA ASP A 88 10.62 4.90 2.55
C ASP A 88 9.37 4.61 3.42
N ARG A 89 8.56 5.64 3.67
CA ARG A 89 7.33 5.57 4.46
C ARG A 89 6.25 4.90 3.63
N ILE A 90 5.51 4.00 4.26
CA ILE A 90 4.40 3.29 3.64
C ILE A 90 3.16 4.20 3.60
N TRP A 91 2.61 4.39 2.40
CA TRP A 91 1.37 5.11 2.12
C TRP A 91 0.14 4.23 2.41
N TYR A 92 0.09 3.01 1.86
CA TYR A 92 -0.91 2.01 2.27
C TYR A 92 -0.48 0.58 1.96
N ILE A 93 -1.16 -0.36 2.63
CA ILE A 93 -1.02 -1.81 2.40
C ILE A 93 -2.38 -2.39 2.06
N THR A 94 -2.41 -3.28 1.07
CA THR A 94 -3.60 -4.09 0.73
C THR A 94 -3.17 -5.48 0.31
N ASN A 95 -4.05 -6.46 0.50
CA ASN A 95 -3.86 -7.81 -0.04
C ASN A 95 -4.67 -8.00 -1.32
N TYR A 96 -4.19 -8.89 -2.17
CA TYR A 96 -4.85 -9.30 -3.40
C TYR A 96 -4.95 -10.82 -3.46
N ILE A 97 -6.09 -11.34 -3.92
CA ILE A 97 -6.27 -12.74 -4.31
C ILE A 97 -6.71 -12.75 -5.77
N ASN A 98 -5.84 -13.29 -6.63
CA ASN A 98 -6.11 -13.45 -8.06
C ASN A 98 -6.52 -12.13 -8.74
N GLY A 99 -5.77 -11.07 -8.47
CA GLY A 99 -5.97 -9.73 -9.06
C GLY A 99 -7.07 -8.93 -8.39
N LYS A 100 -7.86 -9.53 -7.49
CA LYS A 100 -8.93 -8.85 -6.77
C LYS A 100 -8.43 -8.43 -5.39
N LYS A 101 -8.72 -7.18 -5.00
CA LYS A 101 -8.44 -6.70 -3.64
C LYS A 101 -9.17 -7.59 -2.63
N ASN A 102 -8.45 -8.08 -1.64
CA ASN A 102 -8.99 -8.90 -0.58
C ASN A 102 -8.69 -8.27 0.78
N GLY A 103 -9.74 -8.01 1.56
CA GLY A 103 -9.65 -7.41 2.89
C GLY A 103 -9.75 -5.88 2.94
N LYS A 104 -9.74 -5.34 4.16
CA LYS A 104 -9.75 -3.90 4.40
C LYS A 104 -8.41 -3.29 3.99
N LYS A 105 -8.45 -2.19 3.23
CA LYS A 105 -7.32 -1.27 3.14
C LYS A 105 -6.94 -0.86 4.55
N SER A 106 -5.68 -1.05 4.94
CA SER A 106 -5.19 -0.51 6.20
C SER A 106 -4.43 0.77 5.88
N PRO A 107 -4.98 1.96 6.18
CA PRO A 107 -4.16 3.15 6.31
C PRO A 107 -3.09 2.84 7.36
N THR A 108 -1.83 3.18 7.09
CA THR A 108 -0.78 2.99 8.09
C THR A 108 -1.10 3.77 9.37
N HIS A 109 -0.53 3.31 10.48
CA HIS A 109 -0.63 3.93 11.81
C HIS A 109 -0.46 5.48 11.77
N TRP A 110 0.38 5.99 10.87
CA TRP A 110 0.60 7.43 10.68
C TRP A 110 -0.57 8.18 10.02
N MET A 111 -1.28 7.58 9.05
CA MET A 111 -2.51 8.20 8.53
C MET A 111 -3.59 8.29 9.62
N LYS A 112 -3.67 7.29 10.51
CA LYS A 112 -4.53 7.37 11.69
C LYS A 112 -4.11 8.50 12.61
N ASN A 113 -2.81 8.63 12.91
CA ASN A 113 -2.30 9.70 13.77
C ASN A 113 -2.48 11.10 13.14
N TYR A 114 -2.26 11.27 11.84
CA TYR A 114 -2.54 12.52 11.13
C TYR A 114 -4.03 12.87 11.15
N GLN A 115 -4.90 11.88 10.94
CA GLN A 115 -6.34 12.08 11.02
C GLN A 115 -6.76 12.45 12.46
N ILE A 116 -6.21 11.80 13.47
CA ILE A 116 -6.44 12.14 14.88
C ILE A 116 -5.93 13.55 15.20
N ALA A 117 -4.72 13.91 14.76
CA ALA A 117 -4.14 15.23 14.99
C ALA A 117 -4.94 16.34 14.29
N PHE A 118 -5.41 16.09 13.06
CA PHE A 118 -6.28 16.99 12.33
C PHE A 118 -7.63 17.19 13.04
N LEU A 119 -8.25 16.10 13.51
CA LEU A 119 -9.49 16.15 14.28
C LEU A 119 -9.30 16.87 15.62
N ALA A 120 -8.18 16.65 16.32
CA ALA A 120 -7.84 17.36 17.55
C ALA A 120 -7.67 18.87 17.32
N SER A 121 -6.97 19.26 16.24
CA SER A 121 -6.83 20.65 15.81
C SER A 121 -8.19 21.30 15.51
N LEU A 122 -9.07 20.60 14.79
CA LEU A 122 -10.41 21.08 14.48
C LEU A 122 -11.25 21.28 15.75
N TYR A 123 -11.20 20.32 16.67
CA TYR A 123 -11.90 20.38 17.96
C TYR A 123 -11.42 21.56 18.81
N ILE A 124 -10.11 21.75 18.97
CA ILE A 124 -9.54 22.88 19.72
C ILE A 124 -9.99 24.21 19.11
N LYS A 125 -9.97 24.33 17.78
CA LYS A 125 -10.42 25.53 17.08
C LYS A 125 -11.90 25.82 17.34
N THR A 126 -12.76 24.79 17.34
CA THR A 126 -14.19 24.96 17.67
C THR A 126 -14.41 25.37 19.13
N MET A 127 -13.66 24.81 20.07
CA MET A 127 -13.78 25.14 21.49
C MET A 127 -13.35 26.59 21.79
N ILE A 128 -12.30 27.08 21.13
CA ILE A 128 -11.86 28.48 21.25
C ILE A 128 -12.94 29.44 20.75
N VAL A 129 -13.54 29.15 19.59
CA VAL A 129 -14.62 29.98 19.03
C VAL A 129 -15.85 29.98 19.94
N LEU A 130 -16.23 28.83 20.49
CA LEU A 130 -17.37 28.71 21.40
C LEU A 130 -17.13 29.50 22.70
N ASN A 131 -15.94 29.37 23.29
CA ASN A 131 -15.57 30.13 24.49
C ASN A 131 -15.56 31.63 24.25
N ALA A 132 -15.02 32.09 23.11
CA ALA A 132 -15.04 33.50 22.76
C ALA A 132 -16.49 34.05 22.65
N GLN A 133 -17.41 33.29 22.07
CA GLN A 133 -18.83 33.64 21.98
C GLN A 133 -19.53 33.67 23.35
N ILE A 134 -19.21 32.74 24.25
CA ILE A 134 -19.77 32.70 25.61
C ILE A 134 -19.30 33.92 26.41
N ILE A 135 -18.01 34.26 26.33
CA ILE A 135 -17.45 35.43 27.01
C ILE A 135 -18.11 36.73 26.52
N THR A 136 -18.26 36.89 25.20
CA THR A 136 -18.94 38.08 24.64
C THR A 136 -20.40 38.17 25.06
N ARG A 137 -21.12 37.04 25.11
CA ARG A 137 -22.50 37.02 25.63
C ARG A 137 -22.56 37.37 27.12
N SER A 138 -21.67 36.83 27.95
CA SER A 138 -21.62 37.11 29.39
C SER A 138 -21.31 38.58 29.68
N LEU A 139 -20.32 39.16 29.00
CA LEU A 139 -20.00 40.59 29.11
C LEU A 139 -21.18 41.48 28.69
N ARG A 140 -21.89 41.11 27.62
CA ARG A 140 -23.09 41.86 27.17
C ARG A 140 -24.20 41.82 28.22
N ILE A 141 -24.41 40.68 28.89
CA ILE A 141 -25.40 40.54 29.97
C ILE A 141 -25.00 41.38 31.20
N GLU A 142 -23.73 41.36 31.60
CA GLU A 142 -23.22 42.14 32.73
C GLU A 142 -23.40 43.66 32.51
N VAL A 143 -23.09 44.13 31.30
CA VAL A 143 -23.29 45.54 30.90
C VAL A 143 -24.77 45.92 30.96
N ILE A 144 -25.66 45.08 30.41
CA ILE A 144 -27.11 45.32 30.48
C ILE A 144 -27.59 45.34 31.94
N ARG A 145 -27.11 44.43 32.78
CA ARG A 145 -27.46 44.39 34.22
C ARG A 145 -27.06 45.68 34.93
N ASN A 146 -25.84 46.16 34.69
CA ASN A 146 -25.32 47.37 35.35
C ASN A 146 -26.07 48.63 34.89
N ILE A 147 -26.51 48.70 33.62
CA ILE A 147 -27.35 49.81 33.14
C ILE A 147 -28.71 49.81 33.85
N ILE A 148 -29.37 48.65 33.97
CA ILE A 148 -30.68 48.54 34.64
C ILE A 148 -30.59 48.93 36.12
N LEU A 149 -29.51 48.56 36.81
CA LEU A 149 -29.30 48.89 38.23
C LEU A 149 -28.95 50.37 38.49
N SER A 150 -28.70 51.15 37.44
CA SER A 150 -28.32 52.57 37.53
C SER A 150 -29.44 53.55 37.19
N ILE A 151 -30.65 53.04 36.94
CA ILE A 151 -31.91 53.78 36.70
C ILE A 151 -32.79 53.64 37.94
#